data_AF-A0A8X6XQ41-F1
#
_entry.id   AF-A0A8X6XQ41-F1
#
_cell.length_a   1.000
_cell.length_b   1.000
_cell.length_c   1.000
_cell.angle_alpha   90.00
_cell.angle_beta   90.00
_cell.angle_gamma   90.00
#
_symmetry.space_group_name_H-M   'P 1'
#
loop_
_entity.id
_entity.type
_entity.pdbx_description
1 polymer ?
#
loop_
_entity_poly.entity_id
_entity_poly.type
_entity_poly.pdbx_seq_one_letter_code
_entity_poly.pdbx_strand_id
1 'polypeptide(L)'
;MAKIGKSFKKDAKEITRVLKELGEEEISLLEKEMETKGEYNLTVDGKEFLITKDMVNINRSQKTVHVEEIIPAVIEPSFGIGRIMYAIWEHSFKTRAGDEMRTYFALPPVIAPLKCSVLPLSSHTDFVPFVASLSQDLTKHEVSHKVDDSSGSIGRRYTRTDEIAIPFGITVDFDSLKEPHSITLRERDTMEQIRVPLDQVAALVSDLSRGKQTWEAAKCCYPKFEQQETTKAA
;
A
#
# COMPACT_ATOMS: atom_id res chain seq x y z
N MET A 1 -46.76 4.08 36.07
CA MET A 1 -47.13 3.66 34.69
C MET A 1 -48.47 2.92 34.59
N ALA A 2 -48.79 1.97 35.47
CA ALA A 2 -50.04 1.19 35.37
C ALA A 2 -51.35 2.01 35.51
N LYS A 3 -51.32 3.16 36.21
CA LYS A 3 -52.49 4.02 36.41
C LYS A 3 -52.78 4.95 35.23
N ILE A 4 -51.76 5.63 34.69
CA ILE A 4 -51.87 6.46 33.47
C ILE A 4 -52.40 5.61 32.30
N GLY A 5 -51.92 4.36 32.15
CA GLY A 5 -52.42 3.44 31.13
C GLY A 5 -53.90 3.06 31.29
N LYS A 6 -54.39 2.92 32.53
CA LYS A 6 -55.80 2.61 32.81
C LYS A 6 -56.72 3.83 32.60
N SER A 7 -56.25 5.03 32.98
CA SER A 7 -57.04 6.26 32.92
C SER A 7 -57.15 6.84 31.51
N PHE A 8 -56.05 6.83 30.73
CA PHE A 8 -55.99 7.52 29.43
C PHE A 8 -55.92 6.58 28.22
N LYS A 9 -55.85 5.26 28.43
CA LYS A 9 -55.90 4.21 27.38
C LYS A 9 -55.03 4.52 26.16
N LYS A 10 -55.62 4.99 25.05
CA LYS A 10 -54.94 5.26 23.78
C LYS A 10 -53.96 6.44 23.87
N ASP A 11 -54.25 7.43 24.71
CA ASP A 11 -53.44 8.64 24.87
C ASP A 11 -52.30 8.47 25.91
N ALA A 12 -52.30 7.36 26.66
CA ALA A 12 -51.33 7.11 27.73
C ALA A 12 -49.88 7.05 27.26
N LYS A 13 -49.65 6.53 26.04
CA LYS A 13 -48.30 6.43 25.45
C LYS A 13 -47.72 7.83 25.18
N GLU A 14 -48.58 8.72 24.71
CA GLU A 14 -48.23 10.07 24.32
C GLU A 14 -47.99 10.96 25.56
N ILE A 15 -48.89 10.87 26.54
CA ILE A 15 -48.72 11.49 27.86
C ILE A 15 -47.41 11.05 28.53
N THR A 16 -47.07 9.76 28.46
CA THR A 16 -45.83 9.23 29.06
C THR A 16 -44.58 9.72 28.32
N ARG A 17 -44.67 9.97 27.00
CA ARG A 17 -43.57 10.56 26.23
C ARG A 17 -43.32 11.99 26.68
N VAL A 18 -44.35 12.82 26.69
CA VAL A 18 -44.25 14.23 27.11
C VAL A 18 -43.73 14.34 28.54
N LEU A 19 -44.25 13.54 29.48
CA LEU A 19 -43.76 13.53 30.88
C LEU A 19 -42.27 13.15 31.02
N LYS A 20 -41.70 12.40 30.07
CA LYS A 20 -40.26 12.06 30.07
C LYS A 20 -39.38 13.14 29.45
N GLU A 21 -39.96 13.99 28.62
CA GLU A 21 -39.27 15.06 27.88
C GLU A 21 -39.36 16.40 28.60
N LEU A 22 -40.14 16.51 29.68
CA LEU A 22 -40.25 17.72 30.50
C LEU A 22 -38.88 18.20 30.99
N GLY A 23 -38.65 19.51 30.88
CA GLY A 23 -37.46 20.16 31.41
C GLY A 23 -37.46 20.29 32.94
N GLU A 24 -36.32 20.65 33.52
CA GLU A 24 -36.19 20.78 34.99
C GLU A 24 -37.12 21.85 35.60
N GLU A 25 -37.37 22.95 34.86
CA GLU A 25 -38.28 24.02 35.28
C GLU A 25 -39.74 23.55 35.30
N GLU A 26 -40.14 22.79 34.28
CA GLU A 26 -41.50 22.24 34.15
C GLU A 26 -41.75 21.15 35.20
N ILE A 27 -40.76 20.29 35.48
CA ILE A 27 -40.83 19.30 36.56
C ILE A 27 -40.98 20.00 37.92
N SER A 28 -40.32 21.13 38.13
CA SER A 28 -40.43 21.91 39.37
C SER A 28 -41.79 22.60 39.51
N LEU A 29 -42.40 23.05 38.41
CA LEU A 29 -43.76 23.58 38.38
C LEU A 29 -44.79 22.49 38.65
N LEU A 30 -44.64 21.34 37.98
CA LEU A 30 -45.45 20.13 38.20
C LEU A 30 -45.45 19.72 39.68
N GLU A 31 -44.28 19.69 40.32
CA GLU A 31 -44.13 19.38 41.74
C GLU A 31 -44.91 20.36 42.63
N LYS A 32 -44.78 21.67 42.38
CA LYS A 32 -45.52 22.72 43.12
C LYS A 32 -47.04 22.64 42.94
N GLU A 33 -47.51 22.41 41.72
CA GLU A 33 -48.95 22.28 41.46
C GLU A 33 -49.53 20.99 42.07
N MET A 34 -48.75 19.92 42.08
CA MET A 34 -49.10 18.66 42.76
C MET A 34 -49.15 18.79 44.29
N GLU A 35 -48.36 19.68 44.88
CA GLU A 35 -48.40 19.98 46.31
C GLU A 35 -49.53 20.94 46.70
N THR A 36 -49.82 21.93 45.86
CA THR A 36 -50.82 22.98 46.15
C THR A 36 -52.25 22.58 45.79
N LYS A 37 -52.45 21.93 44.64
CA LYS A 37 -53.77 21.57 44.09
C LYS A 37 -54.02 20.06 44.07
N GLY A 38 -52.96 19.24 44.08
CA GLY A 38 -53.05 17.78 43.96
C GLY A 38 -53.22 17.27 42.53
N GLU A 39 -53.27 18.20 41.57
CA GLU A 39 -53.55 17.95 40.15
C GLU A 39 -52.74 18.92 39.28
N TYR A 40 -52.42 18.50 38.06
CA TYR A 40 -51.68 19.27 37.06
C TYR A 40 -52.30 19.07 35.68
N ASN A 41 -52.55 20.16 34.97
CA ASN A 41 -53.06 20.11 33.60
C ASN A 41 -51.89 20.01 32.62
N LEU A 42 -51.69 18.83 32.06
CA LEU A 42 -50.71 18.60 31.01
C LEU A 42 -51.38 18.79 29.65
N THR A 43 -50.92 19.77 28.87
CA THR A 43 -51.36 19.95 27.49
C THR A 43 -50.50 19.10 26.55
N VAL A 44 -51.12 18.17 25.82
CA VAL A 44 -50.46 17.31 24.83
C VAL A 44 -51.21 17.45 23.51
N ASP A 45 -50.52 17.91 22.46
CA ASP A 45 -51.09 18.14 21.13
C ASP A 45 -52.42 18.92 21.13
N GLY A 46 -52.51 19.97 21.97
CA GLY A 46 -53.69 20.83 22.11
C GLY A 46 -54.86 20.24 22.92
N LYS A 47 -54.68 19.06 23.53
CA LYS A 47 -55.64 18.47 24.47
C LYS A 47 -55.12 18.57 25.90
N GLU A 48 -55.99 18.92 26.83
CA GLU A 48 -55.66 18.99 28.25
C GLU A 48 -55.93 17.67 28.95
N PHE A 49 -54.94 17.16 29.66
CA PHE A 49 -55.01 15.93 30.45
C PHE A 49 -54.71 16.24 31.91
N LEU A 50 -55.65 15.90 32.79
CA LEU A 50 -55.52 16.11 34.23
C LEU A 50 -54.69 14.98 34.86
N ILE A 51 -53.46 15.28 35.25
CA ILE A 51 -52.58 14.34 35.94
C ILE A 51 -52.76 14.52 37.44
N THR A 52 -53.05 13.43 38.15
CA THR A 52 -53.24 13.44 39.61
C THR A 52 -52.00 12.92 40.34
N LYS A 53 -51.87 13.28 41.62
CA LYS A 53 -50.73 12.88 42.48
C LYS A 53 -50.46 11.37 42.54
N ASP A 54 -51.46 10.53 42.30
CA ASP A 54 -51.33 9.08 42.36
C ASP A 54 -50.84 8.46 41.04
N MET A 55 -50.69 9.26 39.98
CA MET A 55 -50.25 8.85 38.64
C MET A 55 -48.77 9.06 38.38
N VAL A 56 -48.16 10.06 39.01
CA VAL A 56 -46.76 10.46 38.83
C VAL A 56 -46.07 10.56 40.19
N ASN A 57 -44.82 10.11 40.26
CA ASN A 57 -43.97 10.30 41.43
C ASN A 57 -42.69 11.00 40.98
N ILE A 58 -42.36 12.12 41.61
CA ILE A 58 -41.19 12.94 41.29
C ILE A 58 -40.13 12.63 42.35
N ASN A 59 -38.99 12.10 41.91
CA ASN A 59 -37.88 11.77 42.80
C ASN A 59 -36.62 12.49 42.33
N ARG A 60 -36.02 13.28 43.21
CA ARG A 60 -34.71 13.92 42.97
C ARG A 60 -33.62 13.02 43.56
N SER A 61 -32.62 12.67 42.77
CA SER A 61 -31.50 11.85 43.25
C SER A 61 -30.18 12.35 42.67
N GLN A 62 -29.12 12.29 43.46
CA GLN A 62 -27.76 12.52 42.98
C GLN A 62 -27.19 11.20 42.47
N LYS A 63 -26.67 11.21 41.23
CA LYS A 63 -26.00 10.04 40.63
C LYS A 63 -24.57 10.42 40.30
N THR A 64 -23.60 9.80 41.00
CA THR A 64 -22.19 9.91 40.64
C THR A 64 -21.93 9.08 39.39
N VAL A 65 -21.36 9.70 38.35
CA VAL A 65 -20.95 9.03 37.12
C VAL A 65 -19.43 8.97 37.10
N HIS A 66 -18.87 7.76 37.10
CA HIS A 66 -17.42 7.53 37.20
C HIS A 66 -16.71 7.42 35.85
N VAL A 67 -17.45 7.28 34.76
CA VAL A 67 -16.93 7.02 33.42
C VAL A 67 -17.68 7.86 32.40
N GLU A 68 -16.96 8.32 31.38
CA GLU A 68 -17.55 8.88 30.17
C GLU A 68 -17.56 7.82 29.06
N GLU A 69 -18.68 7.70 28.37
CA GLU A 69 -18.75 6.92 27.14
C GLU A 69 -18.32 7.80 25.97
N ILE A 70 -17.21 7.45 25.33
CA ILE A 70 -16.71 8.14 24.14
C ILE A 70 -17.01 7.28 22.92
N ILE A 71 -17.61 7.88 21.89
CA ILE A 71 -17.76 7.26 20.57
C ILE A 71 -16.62 7.77 19.68
N PRO A 72 -15.60 6.94 19.37
CA PRO A 72 -14.45 7.40 18.60
C PRO A 72 -14.81 7.74 17.16
N ALA A 73 -14.22 8.82 16.62
CA ALA A 73 -14.26 9.09 15.19
C ALA A 73 -13.34 8.12 14.44
N VAL A 74 -13.81 7.60 13.29
CA VAL A 74 -13.06 6.66 12.45
C VAL A 74 -12.57 7.36 11.19
N ILE A 75 -11.26 7.27 10.92
CA ILE A 75 -10.64 7.68 9.67
C ILE A 75 -10.21 6.41 8.94
N GLU A 76 -10.79 6.15 7.77
CA GLU A 76 -10.48 4.97 6.96
C GLU A 76 -9.77 5.38 5.66
N PRO A 77 -8.43 5.34 5.62
CA PRO A 77 -7.70 5.50 4.37
C PRO A 77 -7.84 4.22 3.53
N SER A 78 -8.51 4.35 2.38
CA SER A 78 -8.74 3.25 1.45
C SER A 78 -7.93 3.45 0.16
N PHE A 79 -7.13 2.46 -0.21
CA PHE A 79 -6.22 2.53 -1.37
C PHE A 79 -6.63 1.52 -2.44
N GLY A 80 -7.02 2.01 -3.62
CA GLY A 80 -7.31 1.17 -4.78
C GLY A 80 -6.04 0.67 -5.47
N ILE A 81 -5.48 -0.45 -5.04
CA ILE A 81 -4.22 -1.02 -5.55
C ILE A 81 -4.20 -1.14 -7.09
N GLY A 82 -5.33 -1.57 -7.69
CA GLY A 82 -5.43 -1.68 -9.15
C GLY A 82 -5.26 -0.33 -9.87
N ARG A 83 -5.83 0.75 -9.32
CA ARG A 83 -5.68 2.10 -9.89
C ARG A 83 -4.26 2.64 -9.68
N ILE A 84 -3.67 2.37 -8.52
CA ILE A 84 -2.28 2.75 -8.22
C ILE A 84 -1.33 2.05 -9.21
N MET A 85 -1.51 0.75 -9.43
CA MET A 85 -0.70 -0.01 -10.38
C MET A 85 -0.84 0.52 -11.81
N TYR A 86 -2.08 0.80 -12.26
CA TYR A 86 -2.32 1.39 -13.58
C TYR A 86 -1.67 2.77 -13.73
N ALA A 87 -1.81 3.65 -12.73
CA ALA A 87 -1.16 4.97 -12.73
C ALA A 87 0.38 4.85 -12.77
N ILE A 88 0.96 3.89 -12.05
CA ILE A 88 2.40 3.60 -12.12
C ILE A 88 2.80 3.17 -13.53
N TRP A 89 2.02 2.31 -14.20
CA TRP A 89 2.30 1.91 -15.58
C TRP A 89 2.28 3.10 -16.54
N GLU A 90 1.23 3.93 -16.51
CA GLU A 90 1.16 5.11 -17.38
C GLU A 90 2.33 6.08 -17.14
N HIS A 91 2.71 6.31 -15.88
CA HIS A 91 3.81 7.22 -15.54
C HIS A 91 5.20 6.66 -15.85
N SER A 92 5.34 5.34 -15.96
CA SER A 92 6.63 4.67 -16.17
C SER A 92 6.84 4.16 -17.59
N PHE A 93 5.79 4.04 -18.40
CA PHE A 93 5.90 3.60 -19.79
C PHE A 93 6.71 4.59 -20.63
N LYS A 94 7.75 4.10 -21.29
CA LYS A 94 8.65 4.90 -22.12
C LYS A 94 9.02 4.16 -23.40
N THR A 95 9.30 4.92 -24.45
CA THR A 95 9.91 4.42 -25.69
C THR A 95 11.40 4.77 -25.71
N ARG A 96 12.21 3.97 -26.42
CA ARG A 96 13.63 4.29 -26.60
C ARG A 96 13.79 5.37 -27.67
N ALA A 97 14.73 6.29 -27.45
CA ALA A 97 15.05 7.32 -28.43
C ALA A 97 15.55 6.68 -29.74
N GLY A 98 14.90 7.00 -30.85
CA GLY A 98 15.24 6.49 -32.18
C GLY A 98 14.65 5.12 -32.54
N ASP A 99 13.89 4.49 -31.64
CA ASP A 99 13.19 3.22 -31.92
C ASP A 99 11.88 3.15 -31.13
N GLU A 100 10.78 3.62 -31.74
CA GLU A 100 9.44 3.65 -31.13
C GLU A 100 8.90 2.26 -30.81
N MET A 101 9.40 1.21 -31.48
CA MET A 101 9.00 -0.17 -31.23
C MET A 101 9.62 -0.73 -29.95
N ARG A 102 10.72 -0.14 -29.47
CA ARG A 102 11.38 -0.55 -28.23
C ARG A 102 10.80 0.21 -27.05
N THR A 103 9.89 -0.46 -26.36
CA THR A 103 9.22 0.06 -25.18
C THR A 103 9.81 -0.53 -23.90
N TYR A 104 9.70 0.18 -22.79
CA TYR A 104 10.09 -0.30 -21.48
C TYR A 104 9.30 0.42 -20.38
N PHE A 105 9.18 -0.21 -19.21
CA PHE A 105 8.65 0.46 -18.03
C PHE A 105 9.79 0.88 -17.11
N ALA A 106 9.91 2.18 -16.85
CA ALA A 106 10.84 2.77 -15.91
C ALA A 106 10.41 2.58 -14.45
N LEU A 107 10.07 1.35 -14.06
CA LEU A 107 9.69 1.04 -12.67
C LEU A 107 10.90 1.18 -11.75
N PRO A 108 10.75 1.82 -10.57
CA PRO A 108 11.78 1.80 -9.54
C PRO A 108 12.20 0.37 -9.20
N PRO A 109 13.50 0.10 -8.98
CA PRO A 109 13.99 -1.26 -8.70
C PRO A 109 13.28 -1.95 -7.54
N VAL A 110 12.88 -1.19 -6.52
CA VAL A 110 12.15 -1.69 -5.34
C VAL A 110 10.82 -2.36 -5.69
N ILE A 111 10.10 -1.88 -6.71
CA ILE A 111 8.79 -2.42 -7.11
C ILE A 111 8.83 -3.21 -8.43
N ALA A 112 9.97 -3.27 -9.12
CA ALA A 112 10.11 -4.05 -10.34
C ALA A 112 9.78 -5.54 -10.08
N PRO A 113 9.01 -6.23 -10.94
CA PRO A 113 8.60 -7.62 -10.71
C PRO A 113 9.77 -8.59 -10.56
N LEU A 114 10.74 -8.43 -11.45
CA LEU A 114 12.01 -9.14 -11.47
C LEU A 114 13.12 -8.09 -11.39
N LYS A 115 14.11 -8.35 -10.54
CA LYS A 115 15.20 -7.40 -10.28
C LYS A 115 16.34 -7.54 -11.28
N CYS A 116 16.58 -8.76 -11.74
CA CYS A 116 17.72 -9.04 -12.60
C CYS A 116 17.36 -9.98 -13.76
N SER A 117 17.97 -9.77 -14.92
CA SER A 117 18.07 -10.79 -15.97
C SER A 117 19.50 -11.33 -16.03
N VAL A 118 19.66 -12.61 -16.33
CA VAL A 118 20.97 -13.23 -16.59
C VAL A 118 20.99 -13.70 -18.04
N LEU A 119 21.93 -13.16 -18.82
CA LEU A 119 21.94 -13.20 -20.28
C LEU A 119 23.32 -13.66 -20.79
N PRO A 120 23.50 -14.91 -21.23
CA PRO A 120 24.74 -15.31 -21.88
C PRO A 120 24.90 -14.61 -23.23
N LEU A 121 26.06 -14.10 -23.61
CA LEU A 121 26.23 -13.30 -24.84
C LEU A 121 25.81 -14.08 -26.10
N SER A 122 26.08 -15.38 -26.11
CA SER A 122 25.72 -16.33 -27.17
C SER A 122 25.36 -17.69 -26.56
N SER A 123 25.06 -18.69 -27.39
CA SER A 123 24.81 -20.07 -26.96
C SER A 123 26.09 -20.88 -26.71
N HIS A 124 27.21 -20.21 -26.36
CA HIS A 124 28.48 -20.90 -26.09
C HIS A 124 28.35 -21.75 -24.83
N THR A 125 28.78 -23.01 -24.89
CA THR A 125 28.65 -23.98 -23.78
C THR A 125 29.38 -23.53 -22.52
N ASP A 126 30.51 -22.84 -22.69
CA ASP A 126 31.34 -22.39 -21.57
C ASP A 126 30.66 -21.31 -20.72
N PHE A 127 29.58 -20.67 -21.20
CA PHE A 127 28.80 -19.72 -20.40
C PHE A 127 27.83 -20.42 -19.44
N VAL A 128 27.46 -21.67 -19.71
CA VAL A 128 26.43 -22.39 -18.94
C VAL A 128 26.80 -22.51 -17.45
N PRO A 129 28.04 -22.89 -17.06
CA PRO A 129 28.44 -22.94 -15.65
C PRO A 129 28.34 -21.57 -14.95
N PHE A 130 28.72 -20.49 -15.63
CA PHE A 130 28.67 -19.13 -15.08
C PHE A 130 27.22 -18.67 -14.87
N VAL A 131 26.35 -18.92 -15.84
CA VAL A 131 24.91 -18.61 -15.73
C VAL A 131 24.28 -19.37 -14.55
N ALA A 132 24.59 -20.66 -14.41
CA ALA A 132 24.08 -21.48 -13.32
C ALA A 132 24.57 -20.99 -11.94
N SER A 133 25.87 -20.68 -11.82
CA SER A 133 26.45 -20.13 -10.57
C SER A 133 25.82 -18.78 -10.21
N LEU A 134 25.71 -17.87 -11.18
CA LEU A 134 25.09 -16.55 -10.98
C LEU A 134 23.63 -16.66 -10.53
N SER A 135 22.86 -17.56 -11.13
CA SER A 135 21.46 -17.80 -10.73
C SER A 135 21.37 -18.28 -9.28
N GLN A 136 22.26 -19.19 -8.86
CA GLN A 136 22.31 -19.64 -7.48
C GLN A 136 22.69 -18.51 -6.52
N ASP A 137 23.70 -17.70 -6.86
CA ASP A 137 24.16 -16.62 -6.00
C ASP A 137 23.13 -15.49 -5.89
N LEU A 138 22.44 -15.15 -6.98
CA LEU A 138 21.29 -14.24 -6.94
C LEU A 138 20.17 -14.77 -6.04
N THR A 139 19.90 -16.08 -6.09
CA THR A 139 18.92 -16.73 -5.21
C THR A 139 19.33 -16.62 -3.74
N LYS A 140 20.61 -16.87 -3.41
CA LYS A 140 21.14 -16.74 -2.04
C LYS A 140 21.03 -15.30 -1.52
N HIS A 141 21.13 -14.32 -2.40
CA HIS A 141 20.95 -12.90 -2.07
C HIS A 141 19.49 -12.41 -2.14
N GLU A 142 18.53 -13.32 -2.29
CA GLU A 142 17.09 -13.05 -2.34
C GLU A 142 16.71 -12.08 -3.48
N VAL A 143 17.42 -12.18 -4.61
CA VAL A 143 17.18 -11.37 -5.80
C VAL A 143 16.29 -12.15 -6.77
N SER A 144 15.06 -11.65 -6.99
CA SER A 144 14.20 -12.22 -8.03
C SER A 144 14.81 -11.97 -9.40
N HIS A 145 15.00 -13.04 -10.18
CA HIS A 145 15.72 -12.97 -11.44
C HIS A 145 15.15 -13.92 -12.49
N LYS A 146 15.51 -13.68 -13.75
CA LYS A 146 15.18 -14.54 -14.89
C LYS A 146 16.41 -14.80 -15.74
N VAL A 147 16.64 -16.06 -16.08
CA VAL A 147 17.62 -16.45 -17.09
C VAL A 147 16.93 -16.36 -18.47
N ASP A 148 17.55 -15.65 -19.42
CA ASP A 148 17.13 -15.65 -20.83
C ASP A 148 18.31 -16.06 -21.72
N ASP A 149 18.38 -17.36 -21.95
CA ASP A 149 19.31 -18.07 -22.83
C ASP A 149 18.69 -18.35 -24.22
N SER A 150 17.57 -17.68 -24.55
CA SER A 150 16.87 -17.92 -25.81
C SER A 150 17.73 -17.59 -27.02
N SER A 151 17.45 -18.30 -28.13
CA SER A 151 18.08 -18.02 -29.42
C SER A 151 17.75 -16.59 -29.88
N GLY A 152 18.76 -15.72 -29.92
CA GLY A 152 18.62 -14.34 -30.36
C GLY A 152 19.81 -13.48 -29.97
N SER A 153 19.98 -12.35 -30.66
CA SER A 153 21.02 -11.38 -30.30
C SER A 153 20.80 -10.85 -28.88
N ILE A 154 21.89 -10.47 -28.22
CA ILE A 154 21.84 -9.89 -26.87
C ILE A 154 20.92 -8.66 -26.82
N GLY A 155 20.89 -7.84 -27.87
CA GLY A 155 20.00 -6.69 -27.99
C GLY A 155 18.52 -7.07 -27.97
N ARG A 156 18.12 -8.17 -28.62
CA ARG A 156 16.72 -8.65 -28.58
C ARG A 156 16.33 -9.14 -27.19
N ARG A 157 17.25 -9.80 -26.49
CA ARG A 157 17.03 -10.26 -25.12
C ARG A 157 16.91 -9.08 -24.15
N TYR A 158 17.77 -8.07 -24.29
CA TYR A 158 17.62 -6.81 -23.55
C TYR A 158 16.27 -6.15 -23.80
N THR A 159 15.80 -6.07 -25.05
CA THR A 159 14.47 -5.50 -25.33
C THR A 159 13.36 -6.25 -24.60
N ARG A 160 13.35 -7.59 -24.64
CA ARG A 160 12.35 -8.39 -23.92
C ARG A 160 12.39 -8.20 -22.41
N THR A 161 13.58 -8.06 -21.82
CA THR A 161 13.73 -7.85 -20.37
C THR A 161 13.35 -6.43 -19.97
N ASP A 162 13.69 -5.44 -20.79
CA ASP A 162 13.33 -4.04 -20.59
C ASP A 162 11.80 -3.84 -20.68
N GLU A 163 11.13 -4.52 -21.63
CA GLU A 163 9.67 -4.50 -21.82
C GLU A 163 8.91 -4.98 -20.57
N ILE A 164 9.45 -5.93 -19.83
CA ILE A 164 8.86 -6.44 -18.57
C ILE A 164 9.43 -5.77 -17.31
N ALA A 165 10.03 -4.59 -17.49
CA ALA A 165 10.48 -3.71 -16.42
C ALA A 165 11.66 -4.22 -15.56
N ILE A 166 12.45 -5.19 -16.05
CA ILE A 166 13.64 -5.65 -15.32
C ILE A 166 14.67 -4.52 -15.26
N PRO A 167 15.07 -4.04 -14.08
CA PRO A 167 15.93 -2.86 -13.95
C PRO A 167 17.40 -3.17 -14.25
N PHE A 168 17.85 -4.40 -14.01
CA PHE A 168 19.25 -4.78 -14.17
C PHE A 168 19.43 -6.02 -15.05
N GLY A 169 20.40 -5.97 -15.97
CA GLY A 169 20.76 -7.11 -16.81
C GLY A 169 22.22 -7.49 -16.61
N ILE A 170 22.48 -8.75 -16.26
CA ILE A 170 23.81 -9.33 -16.16
C ILE A 170 24.12 -10.06 -17.46
N THR A 171 25.19 -9.66 -18.14
CA THR A 171 25.65 -10.35 -19.37
C THR A 171 26.91 -11.15 -19.11
N VAL A 172 26.86 -12.45 -19.42
CA VAL A 172 28.03 -13.36 -19.42
C VAL A 172 28.65 -13.35 -20.81
N ASP A 173 29.88 -12.88 -20.93
CA ASP A 173 30.62 -12.78 -22.18
C ASP A 173 31.97 -13.52 -22.15
N PHE A 174 32.74 -13.45 -23.24
CA PHE A 174 34.04 -14.12 -23.33
C PHE A 174 35.06 -13.59 -22.32
N ASP A 175 35.00 -12.30 -21.97
CA ASP A 175 35.85 -11.75 -20.91
C ASP A 175 35.46 -12.29 -19.52
N SER A 176 34.26 -12.86 -19.37
CA SER A 176 33.82 -13.50 -18.12
C SER A 176 34.53 -14.84 -17.88
N LEU A 177 34.99 -15.49 -18.97
CA LEU A 177 35.73 -16.75 -18.92
C LEU A 177 37.19 -16.55 -18.49
N LYS A 178 37.72 -15.31 -18.58
CA LYS A 178 39.08 -14.99 -18.17
C LYS A 178 39.17 -14.83 -16.65
N GLU A 179 40.35 -15.10 -16.11
CA GLU A 179 40.67 -14.79 -14.72
C GLU A 179 41.41 -13.44 -14.63
N PRO A 180 41.04 -12.55 -13.68
CA PRO A 180 39.95 -12.71 -12.71
C PRO A 180 38.56 -12.60 -13.35
N HIS A 181 37.62 -13.47 -12.90
CA HIS A 181 36.27 -13.51 -13.45
C HIS A 181 35.50 -12.22 -13.16
N SER A 182 34.95 -11.63 -14.21
CA SER A 182 34.17 -10.41 -14.15
C SER A 182 32.96 -10.50 -15.07
N ILE A 183 31.95 -9.70 -14.80
CA ILE A 183 30.67 -9.75 -15.49
C ILE A 183 30.19 -8.34 -15.81
N THR A 184 29.43 -8.20 -16.89
CA THR A 184 28.85 -6.90 -17.26
C THR A 184 27.49 -6.74 -16.61
N LEU A 185 27.32 -5.69 -15.81
CA LEU A 185 26.03 -5.27 -15.26
C LEU A 185 25.51 -4.06 -16.04
N ARG A 186 24.30 -4.16 -16.57
CA ARG A 186 23.60 -3.11 -17.32
C ARG A 186 22.42 -2.57 -16.52
N GLU A 187 22.21 -1.27 -16.55
CA GLU A 187 21.00 -0.63 -16.01
C GLU A 187 20.01 -0.27 -17.13
N ARG A 188 18.71 -0.47 -16.85
CA ARG A 188 17.63 -0.37 -17.83
C ARG A 188 17.45 1.04 -18.36
N ASP A 189 17.34 2.08 -17.52
CA ASP A 189 16.87 3.39 -17.96
C ASP A 189 17.92 4.11 -18.82
N THR A 190 19.17 4.11 -18.37
CA THR A 190 20.32 4.72 -19.06
C THR A 190 20.94 3.82 -20.12
N MET A 191 20.71 2.50 -20.04
CA MET A 191 21.39 1.48 -20.85
C MET A 191 22.90 1.40 -20.64
N GLU A 192 23.44 2.13 -19.67
CA GLU A 192 24.85 2.12 -19.33
C GLU A 192 25.26 0.79 -18.70
N GLN A 193 26.55 0.47 -18.84
CA GLN A 193 27.12 -0.80 -18.43
C GLN A 193 28.37 -0.57 -17.61
N ILE A 194 28.55 -1.38 -16.56
CA ILE A 194 29.74 -1.42 -15.72
C ILE A 194 30.26 -2.85 -15.63
N ARG A 195 31.56 -3.00 -15.42
CA ARG A 195 32.20 -4.31 -15.22
C ARG A 195 32.39 -4.57 -13.73
N VAL A 196 31.82 -5.66 -13.23
CA VAL A 196 31.78 -6.00 -11.81
C VAL A 196 32.46 -7.36 -11.61
N PRO A 197 33.29 -7.55 -10.57
CA PRO A 197 33.77 -8.87 -10.19
C PRO A 197 32.61 -9.86 -9.99
N LEU A 198 32.78 -11.10 -10.44
CA LEU A 198 31.70 -12.10 -10.44
C LEU A 198 31.14 -12.36 -9.03
N ASP A 199 32.02 -12.36 -8.02
CA ASP A 199 31.71 -12.57 -6.61
C ASP A 199 30.98 -11.40 -5.94
N GLN A 200 30.97 -10.21 -6.55
CA GLN A 200 30.36 -9.00 -5.98
C GLN A 200 29.02 -8.65 -6.61
N VAL A 201 28.74 -9.13 -7.84
CA VAL A 201 27.59 -8.68 -8.62
C VAL A 201 26.25 -8.97 -7.95
N ALA A 202 26.10 -10.13 -7.31
CA ALA A 202 24.82 -10.54 -6.74
C ALA A 202 24.47 -9.69 -5.50
N ALA A 203 25.46 -9.38 -4.66
CA ALA A 203 25.31 -8.46 -3.53
C ALA A 203 24.98 -7.04 -4.02
N LEU A 204 25.70 -6.54 -5.03
CA LEU A 204 25.45 -5.23 -5.62
C LEU A 204 24.02 -5.11 -6.17
N VAL A 205 23.55 -6.12 -6.92
CA VAL A 205 22.17 -6.12 -7.45
C VAL A 205 21.15 -6.16 -6.31
N SER A 206 21.42 -6.90 -5.22
CA SER A 206 20.54 -6.91 -4.04
C SER A 206 20.42 -5.52 -3.41
N ASP A 207 21.54 -4.81 -3.24
CA ASP A 207 21.55 -3.46 -2.64
C ASP A 207 20.89 -2.41 -3.54
N LEU A 208 21.12 -2.46 -4.86
CA LEU A 208 20.44 -1.63 -5.84
C LEU A 208 18.92 -1.89 -5.84
N SER A 209 18.52 -3.17 -5.78
CA SER A 209 17.10 -3.57 -5.79
C SER A 209 16.35 -3.17 -4.53
N ARG A 210 17.05 -3.05 -3.40
CA ARG A 210 16.51 -2.64 -2.11
C ARG A 210 16.63 -1.13 -1.87
N GLY A 211 17.18 -0.38 -2.83
CA GLY A 211 17.39 1.07 -2.71
C GLY A 211 18.45 1.48 -1.69
N LYS A 212 19.33 0.57 -1.28
CA LYS A 212 20.45 0.86 -0.37
C LYS A 212 21.60 1.58 -1.09
N GLN A 213 21.70 1.37 -2.40
CA GLN A 213 22.68 2.01 -3.27
C GLN A 213 21.99 2.49 -4.55
N THR A 214 22.49 3.57 -5.15
CA THR A 214 22.00 4.07 -6.45
C THR A 214 22.90 3.63 -7.60
N TRP A 215 22.39 3.69 -8.82
CA TRP A 215 23.17 3.38 -10.02
C TRP A 215 24.37 4.32 -10.17
N GLU A 216 24.20 5.59 -9.87
CA GLU A 216 25.27 6.60 -9.91
C GLU A 216 26.40 6.27 -8.95
N ALA A 217 26.07 5.83 -7.73
CA ALA A 217 27.06 5.39 -6.77
C ALA A 217 27.79 4.12 -7.25
N ALA A 218 27.07 3.16 -7.86
CA ALA A 218 27.68 1.97 -8.43
C ALA A 218 28.67 2.32 -9.57
N LYS A 219 28.31 3.25 -10.45
CA LYS A 219 29.20 3.73 -11.53
C LYS A 219 30.49 4.36 -11.03
N CYS A 220 30.51 4.95 -9.83
CA CYS A 220 31.73 5.49 -9.24
C CYS A 220 32.66 4.39 -8.69
N CYS A 221 32.09 3.23 -8.29
CA CYS A 221 32.85 2.14 -7.69
C CYS A 221 33.40 1.14 -8.72
N TYR A 222 32.77 1.05 -9.90
CA TYR A 222 33.10 0.04 -10.91
C TYR A 222 33.42 0.67 -12.27
N PRO A 223 34.38 0.12 -13.02
CA PRO A 223 34.76 0.66 -14.33
C PRO A 223 33.60 0.56 -15.33
N LYS A 224 33.41 1.62 -16.11
CA LYS A 224 32.46 1.66 -17.20
C LYS A 224 32.86 0.64 -18.28
N PHE A 225 31.88 -0.11 -18.77
CA PHE A 225 32.07 -1.05 -19.86
C PHE A 225 31.69 -0.37 -21.18
N GLU A 226 32.63 -0.30 -22.12
CA GLU A 226 32.40 0.27 -23.46
C GLU A 226 32.41 -0.82 -24.55
N GLN A 227 33.41 -1.72 -24.52
CA GLN A 227 33.57 -2.84 -25.45
C GLN A 227 34.41 -3.95 -24.80
N GLN A 228 34.32 -5.17 -25.33
CA GLN A 228 35.12 -6.31 -24.87
C GLN A 228 36.59 -6.14 -25.24
N GLU A 229 37.47 -6.61 -24.36
CA GLU A 229 38.92 -6.58 -24.61
C GLU A 229 39.32 -7.62 -25.65
N THR A 230 38.63 -8.76 -25.71
CA THR A 230 38.85 -9.79 -26.75
C THR A 230 38.63 -9.28 -28.17
N THR A 231 37.76 -8.29 -28.38
CA THR A 231 37.52 -7.71 -29.71
C THR A 231 38.60 -6.70 -30.11
N LYS A 232 39.36 -6.14 -29.16
CA LYS A 232 40.48 -5.22 -29.43
C LYS A 232 41.80 -5.94 -29.78
N ALA A 233 41.92 -7.22 -29.44
CA ALA A 233 43.11 -8.03 -29.67
C ALA A 233 43.07 -8.84 -30.98
N ALA A 234 42.06 -8.61 -31.82
CA ALA A 234 41.85 -9.25 -33.12
C ALA A 234 42.04 -8.26 -34.28
#